data_AF-A0A2T2VT53-F1
#
_entry.id   AF-A0A2T2VT53-F1
#
_cell.length_a   1.000
_cell.length_b   1.000
_cell.length_c   1.000
_cell.angle_alpha   90.00
_cell.angle_beta   90.00
_cell.angle_gamma   90.00
#
_symmetry.space_group_name_H-M   'P 1'
#
loop_
_entity.id
_entity.type
_entity.pdbx_description
1 polymer ?
#
loop_
_entity_poly.entity_id
_entity_poly.type
_entity_poly.pdbx_seq_one_letter_code
_entity_poly.pdbx_strand_id
1 'polypeptide(L)'
;MTLEKLLTNFYKENGIPEKGGVDKNTFEMDVLGIQLKLPNPQFRKDVIHIHDIQHLLNDCDTSWKGEGFIAGWEISTGLWKHFPICIFSIWAIGYSLWIYPKAVYNGFKKGLNAIGIIDLKIKEADFMKMEFDDLVQITQKSTHTRMGVIQWIQFLFWCFLSQLLFLSPFIFMTGLFFWLT
;
A
#
# COMPACT_ATOMS: atom_id res chain seq x y z
N MET A 1 15.37 17.41 -3.83
CA MET A 1 15.29 17.37 -2.36
C MET A 1 15.44 15.92 -1.92
N THR A 2 16.17 15.65 -0.83
CA THR A 2 16.36 14.29 -0.32
C THR A 2 15.06 13.65 0.13
N LEU A 3 14.97 12.32 0.02
CA LEU A 3 13.82 11.54 0.50
C LEU A 3 13.59 11.72 1.99
N GLU A 4 14.65 11.77 2.81
CA GLU A 4 14.53 12.02 4.25
C GLU A 4 13.76 13.31 4.57
N LYS A 5 14.10 14.40 3.87
CA LYS A 5 13.48 15.70 4.10
C LYS A 5 12.03 15.72 3.62
N LEU A 6 11.76 15.14 2.45
CA LEU A 6 10.38 14.99 1.94
C LEU A 6 9.52 14.17 2.89
N LEU A 7 10.03 13.04 3.36
CA LEU A 7 9.31 12.13 4.23
C LEU A 7 9.04 12.74 5.61
N THR A 8 10.01 13.47 6.15
CA THR A 8 9.83 14.23 7.40
C THR A 8 8.74 15.29 7.27
N ASN A 9 8.67 15.99 6.14
CA ASN A 9 7.61 16.96 5.88
C ASN A 9 6.25 16.27 5.72
N PHE A 10 6.20 15.18 4.96
CA PHE A 10 5.00 14.37 4.78
C PHE A 10 4.41 13.91 6.12
N TYR A 11 5.24 13.44 7.04
CA TYR A 11 4.76 13.04 8.36
C TYR A 11 4.17 14.22 9.14
N LYS A 12 4.83 15.37 9.12
CA LYS A 12 4.35 16.57 9.82
C LYS A 12 3.02 17.07 9.26
N GLU A 13 2.89 17.11 7.94
CA GLU A 13 1.69 17.58 7.24
C GLU A 13 0.48 16.67 7.47
N ASN A 14 0.71 15.35 7.59
CA ASN A 14 -0.35 14.35 7.78
C ASN A 14 -0.58 13.96 9.25
N GLY A 15 0.09 14.61 10.21
CA GLY A 15 -0.02 14.28 11.64
C GLY A 15 0.47 12.87 12.00
N ILE A 16 1.34 12.29 11.16
CA ILE A 16 1.92 10.96 11.38
C ILE A 16 3.07 11.10 12.39
N PRO A 17 3.23 10.15 13.33
CA PRO A 17 4.38 10.12 14.22
C PRO A 17 5.70 10.11 13.45
N GLU A 18 6.76 10.61 14.08
CA GLU A 18 8.10 10.61 13.48
C GLU A 18 8.50 9.20 13.00
N LYS A 19 9.18 9.14 11.84
CA LYS A 19 9.57 7.88 11.17
C LYS A 19 8.40 6.92 10.92
N GLY A 20 7.19 7.42 10.64
CA GLY A 20 6.01 6.60 10.39
C GLY A 20 5.50 5.84 11.64
N GLY A 21 6.04 6.14 12.83
CA GLY A 21 5.72 5.42 14.06
C GLY A 21 6.40 4.05 14.19
N VAL A 22 7.56 3.84 13.55
CA VAL A 22 8.41 2.63 13.70
C VAL A 22 8.64 2.25 15.17
N ASP A 23 8.86 3.23 16.04
CA ASP A 23 9.18 2.98 17.45
C ASP A 23 7.96 2.54 18.29
N LYS A 24 6.74 2.63 17.75
CA LYS A 24 5.53 2.21 18.44
C LYS A 24 5.30 0.70 18.30
N ASN A 25 4.76 0.08 19.36
CA ASN A 25 4.35 -1.34 19.35
C ASN A 25 2.99 -1.57 18.70
N THR A 26 2.23 -0.50 18.47
CA THR A 26 0.91 -0.54 17.84
C THR A 26 0.75 0.65 16.89
N PHE A 27 -0.07 0.47 15.86
CA PHE A 27 -0.52 1.54 14.99
C PHE A 27 -2.06 1.62 15.01
N GLU A 28 -2.59 2.79 14.65
CA GLU A 28 -4.01 3.08 14.66
C GLU A 28 -4.52 3.22 13.22
N MET A 29 -5.74 2.75 12.96
CA MET A 29 -6.38 2.80 11.65
C MET A 29 -7.90 2.99 11.79
N ASP A 30 -8.48 3.95 11.08
CA ASP A 30 -9.89 4.31 11.17
C ASP A 30 -10.78 3.58 10.16
N VAL A 31 -11.29 2.41 10.51
CA VAL A 31 -12.12 1.60 9.60
C VAL A 31 -13.59 1.86 9.86
N LEU A 32 -14.33 2.39 8.88
CA LEU A 32 -15.77 2.70 8.99
C LEU A 32 -16.13 3.56 10.23
N GLY A 33 -15.25 4.49 10.63
CA GLY A 33 -15.45 5.33 11.81
C GLY A 33 -15.11 4.66 13.14
N ILE A 34 -14.55 3.44 13.12
CA ILE A 34 -14.03 2.73 14.29
C ILE A 34 -12.50 2.81 14.25
N GLN A 35 -11.91 3.38 15.29
CA GLN A 35 -10.46 3.42 15.46
C GLN A 35 -9.97 2.06 15.95
N LEU A 36 -9.31 1.31 15.07
CA LEU A 36 -8.70 0.02 15.39
C LEU A 36 -7.24 0.22 15.79
N LYS A 37 -6.85 -0.41 16.89
CA LYS A 37 -5.45 -0.44 17.37
C LYS A 37 -4.85 -1.81 17.06
N LEU A 38 -3.92 -1.87 16.12
CA LEU A 38 -3.30 -3.10 15.64
C LEU A 38 -1.84 -3.19 16.11
N PRO A 39 -1.30 -4.40 16.29
CA PRO A 39 0.12 -4.57 16.58
C PRO A 39 0.97 -4.05 15.41
N ASN A 40 2.14 -3.49 15.71
CA ASN A 40 3.12 -3.03 14.73
C ASN A 40 4.27 -4.05 14.64
N PRO A 41 4.13 -5.12 13.83
CA PRO A 41 5.13 -6.18 13.74
C PRO A 41 6.41 -5.69 13.05
N GLN A 42 7.53 -6.37 13.30
CA GLN A 42 8.84 -5.96 12.78
C GLN A 42 8.85 -5.82 11.26
N PHE A 43 8.28 -6.78 10.54
CA PHE A 43 8.23 -6.73 9.07
C PHE A 43 7.50 -5.49 8.51
N ARG A 44 6.57 -4.88 9.28
CA ARG A 44 5.90 -3.62 8.90
C ARG A 44 6.83 -2.45 9.17
N LYS A 45 7.48 -2.43 10.33
CA LYS A 45 8.46 -1.41 10.71
C LYS A 45 9.61 -1.31 9.69
N ASP A 46 10.04 -2.46 9.15
CA ASP A 46 11.13 -2.54 8.19
C ASP A 46 10.80 -1.90 6.83
N VAL A 47 9.52 -1.74 6.48
CA VAL A 47 9.08 -1.33 5.13
C VAL A 47 8.08 -0.18 5.13
N ILE A 48 7.70 0.35 6.29
CA ILE A 48 6.74 1.45 6.38
C ILE A 48 7.23 2.70 5.65
N HIS A 49 8.52 3.02 5.78
CA HIS A 49 9.12 4.13 5.06
C HIS A 49 9.05 3.93 3.53
N ILE A 50 9.12 2.67 3.05
CA ILE A 50 8.96 2.36 1.62
C ILE A 50 7.54 2.69 1.19
N HIS A 51 6.53 2.29 1.96
CA HIS A 51 5.12 2.60 1.70
C HIS A 51 4.86 4.10 1.68
N ASP A 52 5.32 4.83 2.71
CA ASP A 52 5.13 6.28 2.81
C ASP A 52 5.83 7.03 1.65
N ILE A 53 6.99 6.55 1.18
CA ILE A 53 7.66 7.11 0.00
C ILE A 53 6.86 6.85 -1.28
N GLN A 54 6.04 5.80 -1.36
CA GLN A 54 5.18 5.59 -2.52
C GLN A 54 4.08 6.65 -2.61
N HIS A 55 3.60 7.20 -1.49
CA HIS A 55 2.69 8.36 -1.49
C HIS A 55 3.37 9.56 -2.13
N LEU A 56 4.63 9.85 -1.75
CA LEU A 56 5.43 10.92 -2.34
C LEU A 56 5.66 10.70 -3.84
N LEU A 57 6.06 9.49 -4.24
CA LEU A 57 6.30 9.14 -5.65
C LEU A 57 5.04 9.29 -6.50
N ASN A 58 3.88 9.07 -5.91
CA ASN A 58 2.61 9.09 -6.62
C ASN A 58 1.78 10.36 -6.44
N ASP A 59 2.27 11.34 -5.66
CA ASP A 59 1.56 12.56 -5.30
C ASP A 59 0.15 12.24 -4.74
N CYS A 60 0.11 11.33 -3.76
CA CYS A 60 -1.12 10.86 -3.12
C CYS A 60 -1.14 11.21 -1.63
N ASP A 61 -2.28 11.67 -1.14
CA ASP A 61 -2.51 11.86 0.30
C ASP A 61 -2.68 10.52 1.04
N THR A 62 -2.86 10.57 2.36
CA THR A 62 -3.11 9.42 3.25
C THR A 62 -4.60 9.19 3.48
N SER A 63 -5.46 9.81 2.67
CA SER A 63 -6.90 9.55 2.74
C SER A 63 -7.19 8.14 2.25
N TRP A 64 -8.38 7.61 2.57
CA TRP A 64 -8.83 6.32 2.01
C TRP A 64 -8.80 6.25 0.48
N LYS A 65 -8.88 7.39 -0.21
CA LYS A 65 -8.71 7.45 -1.67
C LYS A 65 -7.24 7.28 -2.07
N GLY A 66 -6.33 7.95 -1.37
CA GLY A 66 -4.89 7.83 -1.56
C GLY A 66 -4.38 6.43 -1.22
N GLU A 67 -4.79 5.88 -0.08
CA GLU A 67 -4.50 4.50 0.32
C GLU A 67 -4.99 3.49 -0.72
N GLY A 68 -6.21 3.66 -1.24
CA GLY A 68 -6.73 2.81 -2.31
C GLY A 68 -5.88 2.89 -3.59
N PHE A 69 -5.39 4.08 -3.94
CA PHE A 69 -4.49 4.25 -5.08
C PHE A 69 -3.15 3.54 -4.85
N ILE A 70 -2.52 3.75 -3.69
CA ILE A 70 -1.22 3.14 -3.36
C ILE A 70 -1.34 1.63 -3.30
N ALA A 71 -2.38 1.09 -2.67
CA ALA A 71 -2.61 -0.36 -2.63
C ALA A 71 -2.76 -0.97 -4.04
N GLY A 72 -3.49 -0.30 -4.94
CA GLY A 72 -3.58 -0.71 -6.34
C GLY A 72 -2.21 -0.68 -7.04
N TRP A 73 -1.45 0.39 -6.84
CA TRP A 73 -0.11 0.57 -7.38
C TRP A 73 0.85 -0.54 -6.89
N GLU A 74 0.92 -0.78 -5.58
CA GLU A 74 1.74 -1.81 -4.93
C GLU A 74 1.51 -3.19 -5.55
N ILE A 75 0.24 -3.60 -5.65
CA ILE A 75 -0.11 -4.90 -6.23
C ILE A 75 0.32 -5.00 -7.69
N SER A 76 0.12 -3.96 -8.49
CA SER A 76 0.55 -3.97 -9.90
C SER A 76 2.06 -3.93 -10.09
N THR A 77 2.81 -3.36 -9.14
CA THR A 77 4.28 -3.38 -9.15
C THR A 77 4.89 -4.69 -8.68
N GLY A 78 4.08 -5.57 -8.07
CA GLY A 78 4.54 -6.90 -7.64
C GLY A 78 4.67 -7.08 -6.13
N LEU A 79 4.16 -6.16 -5.30
CA LEU A 79 4.24 -6.26 -3.83
C LEU A 79 3.66 -7.59 -3.32
N TRP A 80 2.71 -8.20 -4.03
CA TRP A 80 2.14 -9.50 -3.70
C TRP A 80 3.16 -10.64 -3.50
N LYS A 81 4.38 -10.51 -4.04
CA LYS A 81 5.50 -11.45 -3.83
C LYS A 81 6.14 -11.35 -2.45
N HIS A 82 5.91 -10.25 -1.74
CA HIS A 82 6.54 -9.91 -0.46
C HIS A 82 5.57 -10.21 0.69
N PHE A 83 5.58 -11.46 1.15
CA PHE A 83 4.82 -11.88 2.33
C PHE A 83 5.61 -11.58 3.61
N PRO A 84 4.97 -11.13 4.71
CA PRO A 84 3.52 -10.92 4.89
C PRO A 84 3.03 -9.49 4.57
N ILE A 85 3.90 -8.56 4.16
CA ILE A 85 3.52 -7.15 3.97
C ILE A 85 2.39 -6.99 2.94
N CYS A 86 2.36 -7.82 1.90
CA CYS A 86 1.33 -7.77 0.86
C CYS A 86 -0.11 -7.93 1.38
N ILE A 87 -0.31 -8.54 2.55
CA ILE A 87 -1.63 -8.68 3.18
C ILE A 87 -2.26 -7.30 3.39
N PHE A 88 -1.48 -6.30 3.80
CA PHE A 88 -1.98 -4.96 4.06
C PHE A 88 -2.53 -4.30 2.80
N SER A 89 -1.80 -4.38 1.68
CA SER A 89 -2.22 -3.81 0.40
C SER A 89 -3.41 -4.57 -0.18
N ILE A 90 -3.44 -5.90 -0.11
CA ILE A 90 -4.59 -6.69 -0.57
C ILE A 90 -5.83 -6.33 0.26
N TRP A 91 -5.68 -6.20 1.58
CA TRP A 91 -6.79 -5.81 2.47
C TRP A 91 -7.26 -4.37 2.19
N ALA A 92 -6.33 -3.44 1.97
CA ALA A 92 -6.61 -2.04 1.64
C ALA A 92 -7.34 -1.90 0.29
N ILE A 93 -7.02 -2.70 -0.73
CA ILE A 93 -7.82 -2.82 -1.95
C ILE A 93 -9.24 -3.29 -1.59
N GLY A 94 -9.35 -4.31 -0.76
CA GLY A 94 -10.62 -4.90 -0.36
C GLY A 94 -11.58 -3.87 0.21
N TYR A 95 -11.09 -3.05 1.15
CA TYR A 95 -11.84 -1.92 1.71
C TYR A 95 -12.09 -0.80 0.69
N SER A 96 -11.06 -0.37 -0.03
CA SER A 96 -11.11 0.79 -0.92
C SER A 96 -11.96 0.58 -2.17
N LEU A 97 -12.21 -0.67 -2.59
CA LEU A 97 -13.11 -0.97 -3.70
C LEU A 97 -14.57 -0.56 -3.42
N TRP A 98 -14.99 -0.52 -2.15
CA TRP A 98 -16.34 -0.10 -1.77
C TRP A 98 -16.54 1.42 -1.83
N ILE A 99 -15.47 2.18 -1.61
CA ILE A 99 -15.53 3.65 -1.42
C ILE A 99 -14.91 4.39 -2.63
N TYR A 100 -13.73 3.94 -3.09
CA TYR A 100 -12.92 4.57 -4.13
C TYR A 100 -12.40 3.59 -5.20
N PRO A 101 -13.26 2.81 -5.88
CA PRO A 101 -12.82 1.81 -6.85
C PRO A 101 -12.02 2.40 -8.03
N LYS A 102 -12.33 3.64 -8.43
CA LYS A 102 -11.57 4.36 -9.47
C LYS A 102 -10.14 4.67 -9.04
N ALA A 103 -9.91 4.96 -7.75
CA ALA A 103 -8.58 5.24 -7.24
C ALA A 103 -7.70 3.98 -7.30
N VAL A 104 -8.25 2.85 -6.84
CA VAL A 104 -7.61 1.52 -6.92
C VAL A 104 -7.24 1.17 -8.37
N TYR A 105 -8.19 1.34 -9.29
CA TYR A 105 -7.95 1.10 -10.72
C TYR A 105 -6.84 1.99 -11.29
N ASN A 106 -6.86 3.29 -10.98
CA ASN A 106 -5.86 4.23 -11.47
C ASN A 106 -4.46 3.92 -10.91
N GLY A 107 -4.38 3.55 -9.62
CA GLY A 107 -3.15 3.11 -8.99
C GLY A 107 -2.58 1.87 -9.66
N PHE A 108 -3.42 0.84 -9.85
CA PHE A 108 -3.04 -0.39 -10.54
C PHE A 108 -2.54 -0.10 -11.98
N LYS A 109 -3.27 0.70 -12.73
CA LYS A 109 -2.88 1.08 -14.10
C LYS A 109 -1.55 1.82 -14.14
N LYS A 110 -1.29 2.73 -13.18
CA LYS A 110 -0.03 3.45 -13.09
C LYS A 110 1.12 2.51 -12.71
N GLY A 111 0.95 1.65 -11.71
CA GLY A 111 2.02 0.78 -11.24
C GLY A 111 2.40 -0.34 -12.21
N LEU A 112 1.54 -0.72 -13.16
CA LEU A 112 1.93 -1.57 -14.30
C LEU A 112 3.15 -1.00 -15.06
N ASN A 113 3.32 0.33 -15.05
CA ASN A 113 4.37 1.08 -15.72
C ASN A 113 5.48 1.58 -14.79
N ALA A 114 5.48 1.13 -13.54
CA ALA A 114 6.50 1.47 -12.55
C ALA A 114 7.24 0.22 -12.05
N ILE A 115 8.45 0.42 -11.54
CA ILE A 115 9.19 -0.57 -10.76
C ILE A 115 8.83 -0.36 -9.28
N GLY A 116 8.47 -1.43 -8.58
CA GLY A 116 8.14 -1.37 -7.16
C GLY A 116 9.38 -0.97 -6.35
N ILE A 117 9.22 -0.02 -5.42
CA ILE A 117 10.34 0.51 -4.64
C ILE A 117 11.02 -0.60 -3.83
N ILE A 118 10.24 -1.53 -3.27
CA ILE A 118 10.75 -2.66 -2.49
C ILE A 118 11.70 -3.57 -3.31
N ASP A 119 11.48 -3.67 -4.63
CA ASP A 119 12.28 -4.53 -5.50
C ASP A 119 13.63 -3.90 -5.86
N LEU A 120 13.83 -2.60 -5.60
CA LEU A 120 15.11 -1.92 -5.77
C LEU A 120 16.15 -2.38 -4.73
N LYS A 121 15.71 -2.93 -3.60
CA LYS A 121 16.57 -3.49 -2.52
C LYS A 121 17.64 -2.51 -2.02
N ILE A 122 17.32 -1.22 -2.03
CA ILE A 122 18.19 -0.17 -1.51
C ILE A 122 18.09 -0.19 0.02
N LYS A 123 19.23 -0.09 0.71
CA LYS A 123 19.24 0.00 2.18
C LYS A 123 18.64 1.33 2.62
N GLU A 124 17.85 1.33 3.70
CA GLU A 124 17.19 2.54 4.20
C GLU A 124 18.13 3.73 4.36
N ALA A 125 19.33 3.55 4.93
CA ALA A 125 20.30 4.63 5.13
C ALA A 125 20.81 5.27 3.82
N ASP A 126 20.89 4.49 2.74
CA ASP A 126 21.24 5.00 1.41
C ASP A 126 20.01 5.60 0.73
N PHE A 127 18.84 5.00 0.97
CA PHE A 127 17.57 5.44 0.41
C PHE A 127 17.18 6.83 0.93
N MET A 128 17.34 7.08 2.24
CA MET A 128 17.03 8.38 2.85
C MET A 128 17.88 9.54 2.29
N LYS A 129 19.10 9.24 1.82
CA LYS A 129 20.01 10.21 1.22
C LYS A 129 19.77 10.43 -0.28
N MET A 130 18.98 9.58 -0.92
CA MET A 130 18.67 9.67 -2.35
C MET A 130 17.88 10.95 -2.64
N GLU A 131 18.16 11.59 -3.77
CA GLU A 131 17.33 12.69 -4.27
C GLU A 131 16.04 12.13 -4.88
N PHE A 132 14.92 12.83 -4.67
CA PHE A 132 13.63 12.38 -5.19
C PHE A 132 13.61 12.18 -6.71
N ASP A 133 14.31 13.03 -7.45
CA ASP A 133 14.37 12.93 -8.91
C ASP A 133 15.08 11.64 -9.37
N ASP A 134 16.09 11.18 -8.61
CA ASP A 134 16.75 9.90 -8.86
C ASP A 134 15.78 8.74 -8.63
N LEU A 135 14.97 8.79 -7.55
CA LEU A 135 13.93 7.80 -7.30
C LEU A 135 12.92 7.75 -8.45
N VAL A 136 12.46 8.92 -8.94
CA VAL A 136 11.56 9.01 -10.09
C VAL A 136 12.18 8.37 -11.32
N GLN A 137 13.47 8.59 -11.57
CA GLN A 137 14.16 8.02 -12.73
C GLN A 137 14.30 6.50 -12.63
N ILE A 138 14.74 5.96 -11.49
CA ILE A 138 14.98 4.51 -11.35
C ILE A 138 13.70 3.69 -11.27
N THR A 139 12.56 4.31 -10.96
CA THR A 139 11.25 3.63 -10.90
C THR A 139 10.51 3.62 -12.24
N GLN A 140 11.03 4.29 -13.27
CA GLN A 140 10.43 4.28 -14.61
C GLN A 140 10.72 2.97 -15.35
N LYS A 141 9.68 2.37 -15.94
CA LYS A 141 9.86 1.27 -16.91
C LYS A 141 10.16 1.83 -18.30
N SER A 142 11.07 1.17 -19.01
CA SER A 142 11.38 1.47 -20.42
C SER A 142 10.22 1.12 -21.37
N THR A 143 9.33 0.22 -20.96
CA THR A 143 8.19 -0.23 -21.77
C THR A 143 6.88 0.18 -21.12
N HIS A 144 5.99 0.74 -21.95
CA HIS A 144 4.66 1.16 -21.50
C HIS A 144 3.63 0.06 -21.77
N THR A 145 3.10 -0.52 -20.69
CA THR A 145 1.99 -1.48 -20.71
C THR A 145 0.65 -0.75 -20.61
N ARG A 146 -0.23 -1.00 -21.58
CA ARG A 146 -1.64 -0.53 -21.54
C ARG A 146 -2.52 -1.57 -20.86
N MET A 147 -3.70 -1.14 -20.40
CA MET A 147 -4.74 -2.04 -19.88
C MET A 147 -5.35 -2.87 -21.02
N GLY A 148 -4.71 -3.99 -21.36
CA GLY A 148 -5.23 -5.00 -22.26
C GLY A 148 -6.05 -6.07 -21.53
N VAL A 149 -6.47 -7.10 -22.26
CA VAL A 149 -7.28 -8.21 -21.72
C VAL A 149 -6.57 -8.90 -20.54
N ILE A 150 -5.27 -9.16 -20.67
CA ILE A 150 -4.47 -9.83 -19.62
C ILE A 150 -4.42 -8.98 -18.35
N GLN A 151 -4.17 -7.67 -18.49
CA GLN A 151 -4.08 -6.75 -17.35
C GLN A 151 -5.43 -6.59 -16.66
N TRP A 152 -6.53 -6.61 -17.42
CA TRP A 152 -7.88 -6.64 -16.87
C TRP A 152 -8.16 -7.93 -16.08
N ILE A 153 -7.78 -9.09 -16.61
CA ILE A 153 -7.90 -10.36 -15.88
C ILE A 153 -7.10 -10.31 -14.57
N GLN A 154 -5.86 -9.80 -14.61
CA GLN A 154 -5.04 -9.62 -13.41
C GLN A 154 -5.71 -8.68 -12.40
N PHE A 155 -6.20 -7.52 -12.85
CA PHE A 155 -6.88 -6.56 -11.98
C PHE A 155 -8.11 -7.18 -11.31
N LEU A 156 -8.97 -7.85 -12.08
CA LEU A 156 -10.17 -8.49 -11.56
C LEU A 156 -9.85 -9.65 -10.61
N PHE A 157 -8.79 -10.42 -10.89
CA PHE A 157 -8.30 -11.45 -9.98
C PHE A 157 -7.90 -10.86 -8.62
N TRP A 158 -7.14 -9.76 -8.62
CA TRP A 158 -6.75 -9.09 -7.37
C TRP A 158 -7.95 -8.45 -6.66
N CYS A 159 -8.91 -7.88 -7.39
CA CYS A 159 -10.15 -7.41 -6.80
C CYS A 159 -10.89 -8.56 -6.09
N PHE A 160 -11.05 -9.70 -6.75
CA PHE A 160 -11.71 -10.86 -6.16
C PHE A 160 -10.99 -11.36 -4.91
N LEU A 161 -9.66 -11.58 -4.99
CA LEU A 161 -8.87 -12.05 -3.85
C LEU A 161 -8.90 -11.06 -2.67
N SER A 162 -8.90 -9.75 -2.96
CA SER A 162 -9.00 -8.72 -1.94
C SER A 162 -10.33 -8.78 -1.17
N GLN A 163 -11.44 -9.07 -1.86
CA GLN A 163 -12.74 -9.21 -1.21
C GLN A 163 -12.79 -10.45 -0.33
N LEU A 164 -12.23 -11.58 -0.78
CA LEU A 164 -12.12 -12.79 0.05
C LEU A 164 -11.34 -12.52 1.33
N LEU A 165 -10.21 -11.83 1.24
CA LEU A 165 -9.39 -11.50 2.41
C LEU A 165 -10.10 -10.51 3.34
N PHE A 166 -10.63 -9.42 2.79
CA PHE A 166 -11.30 -8.36 3.56
C PHE A 166 -12.54 -8.87 4.31
N LEU A 167 -13.35 -9.72 3.65
CA LEU A 167 -14.57 -10.28 4.24
C LEU A 167 -14.32 -11.52 5.10
N SER A 168 -13.11 -12.09 5.09
CA SER A 168 -12.80 -13.31 5.83
C SER A 168 -13.16 -13.26 7.32
N PRO A 169 -12.95 -12.16 8.08
CA PRO A 169 -13.32 -12.13 9.50
C PRO A 169 -14.83 -12.33 9.70
N PHE A 170 -15.66 -11.75 8.83
CA PHE A 170 -17.12 -11.92 8.89
C PHE A 170 -17.54 -13.35 8.54
N ILE A 171 -16.93 -13.94 7.51
CA ILE A 171 -17.21 -15.33 7.10
C ILE A 171 -16.89 -16.28 8.25
N PHE A 172 -15.72 -16.15 8.88
CA PHE A 172 -15.33 -16.98 10.02
C PHE A 172 -16.28 -16.82 11.22
N MET A 173 -16.65 -15.58 11.56
CA MET A 173 -17.59 -15.32 12.65
C MET A 173 -18.97 -15.95 12.40
N THR A 174 -19.50 -15.83 11.18
CA THR A 174 -20.79 -16.46 10.81
C THR A 174 -20.71 -17.98 10.81
N GLY A 175 -19.63 -18.56 10.30
CA GLY A 175 -19.43 -20.03 10.29
C GLY A 175 -19.32 -20.60 11.70
N LEU A 176 -18.61 -19.93 12.60
CA LEU A 176 -18.52 -20.32 14.00
C LEU A 176 -19.90 -20.24 14.68
N PHE A 177 -20.67 -19.18 14.40
CA PHE A 177 -22.03 -19.04 14.94
C PHE A 177 -22.93 -20.20 14.52
N PHE A 178 -22.99 -20.53 13.23
CA PHE A 178 -23.78 -21.65 12.73
C PHE A 178 -23.30 -23.02 13.22
N TRP A 179 -22.02 -23.17 13.53
CA TRP A 179 -21.50 -24.41 14.12
C TRP A 179 -21.89 -24.58 15.60
N LEU A 180 -22.09 -23.48 16.31
CA LEU A 180 -22.44 -23.47 17.74
C LEU A 180 -23.95 -23.50 18.01
N THR A 181 -24.79 -23.23 17.00
CA THR A 181 -26.27 -23.30 17.06
C THR A 181 -26.81 -24.61 16.49
#